data_AF-A0A9X3EPR7-F1
#
_entry.id   AF-A0A9X3EPR7-F1
#
_cell.length_a   1.000
_cell.length_b   1.000
_cell.length_c   1.000
_cell.angle_alpha   90.00
_cell.angle_beta   90.00
_cell.angle_gamma   90.00
#
_symmetry.space_group_name_H-M   'P 1'
#
loop_
_entity.id
_entity.type
_entity.pdbx_description
1 polymer ?
#
loop_
_entity_poly.entity_id
_entity_poly.type
_entity_poly.pdbx_seq_one_letter_code
_entity_poly.pdbx_strand_id
1 'polypeptide(L)'
;MDPHRRARVTRSEAGGSRWEVATRELPAGLRAHVRGLLGYSEAAALPCLRREFPLPQVVVIIEFGPPIRVHDGDGTPRATPAGSWPA
;
A
#
# COMPACT_ATOMS: atom_id res chain seq x y z
N MET A 1 8.11 6.11 19.29
CA MET A 1 7.39 5.53 18.14
C MET A 1 8.25 4.39 17.64
N ASP A 2 7.79 3.14 17.71
CA ASP A 2 8.58 1.99 17.27
C ASP A 2 8.66 1.97 15.72
N PRO A 3 9.85 2.21 15.11
CA PRO A 3 10.01 2.15 13.66
C PRO A 3 9.82 0.74 13.09
N HIS A 4 9.70 -0.28 13.95
CA HIS A 4 9.51 -1.69 13.59
C HIS A 4 8.06 -2.15 13.66
N ARG A 5 7.09 -1.28 13.96
CA ARG A 5 5.67 -1.68 13.95
C ARG A 5 5.25 -2.07 12.53
N ARG A 6 5.21 -3.38 12.31
CA ARG A 6 4.89 -4.01 11.02
C ARG A 6 3.46 -3.67 10.59
N ALA A 7 3.25 -3.60 9.28
CA ALA A 7 1.93 -3.45 8.71
C ALA A 7 1.06 -4.67 9.05
N ARG A 8 -0.24 -4.47 9.25
CA ARG A 8 -1.24 -5.54 9.31
C ARG A 8 -1.72 -5.83 7.89
N VAL A 9 -1.54 -7.07 7.45
CA VAL A 9 -2.01 -7.55 6.15
C VAL A 9 -3.35 -8.24 6.30
N THR A 10 -4.34 -7.84 5.49
CA THR A 10 -5.62 -8.53 5.32
C THR A 10 -5.69 -9.07 3.90
N ARG A 11 -6.02 -10.35 3.76
CA ARG A 11 -6.13 -11.05 2.47
C ARG A 11 -7.58 -11.42 2.23
N SER A 12 -8.04 -11.24 1.01
CA SER A 12 -9.42 -11.51 0.61
C SER A 12 -9.46 -11.99 -0.83
N GLU A 13 -10.53 -12.70 -1.17
CA GLU A 13 -10.83 -13.17 -2.51
C GLU A 13 -12.33 -13.12 -2.79
N ALA A 14 -12.70 -12.80 -4.03
CA ALA A 14 -14.08 -12.84 -4.51
C ALA A 14 -14.11 -12.84 -6.05
N GLY A 15 -15.03 -13.60 -6.64
CA GLY A 15 -15.28 -13.55 -8.08
C GLY A 15 -14.04 -13.80 -8.96
N GLY A 16 -13.13 -14.69 -8.54
CA GLY A 16 -11.87 -14.97 -9.23
C GLY A 16 -10.79 -13.89 -9.09
N SER A 17 -11.04 -12.87 -8.27
CA SER A 17 -10.06 -11.85 -7.90
C SER A 17 -9.53 -12.11 -6.49
N ARG A 18 -8.24 -11.84 -6.27
CA ARG A 18 -7.60 -11.86 -4.96
C ARG A 18 -6.97 -10.50 -4.70
N TRP A 19 -7.09 -10.01 -3.47
CA TRP A 19 -6.40 -8.81 -3.06
C TRP A 19 -5.82 -8.90 -1.66
N GLU A 20 -4.78 -8.10 -1.44
CA GLU A 20 -4.11 -7.92 -0.17
C GLU A 20 -4.07 -6.44 0.17
N VAL A 21 -4.43 -6.10 1.41
CA VAL A 21 -4.35 -4.74 1.94
C VAL A 21 -3.41 -4.76 3.13
N ALA A 22 -2.32 -3.99 3.04
CA ALA A 22 -1.40 -3.75 4.15
C ALA A 22 -1.71 -2.39 4.77
N THR A 23 -2.12 -2.37 6.04
CA THR A 23 -2.40 -1.13 6.79
C THR A 23 -1.39 -0.92 7.89
N ARG A 24 -1.08 0.33 8.21
CA ARG A 24 -0.30 0.66 9.41
C ARG A 24 -0.74 1.99 10.00
N GLU A 25 -0.33 2.23 11.24
CA GLU A 25 -0.54 3.53 11.86
C GLU A 25 0.25 4.61 11.10
N LEU A 26 -0.39 5.77 10.88
CA LEU A 26 0.24 6.90 10.25
C LEU A 26 1.34 7.49 11.15
N PRO A 27 2.54 7.79 10.62
CA PRO A 27 3.52 8.62 11.31
C PRO A 27 2.94 9.96 11.73
N ALA A 28 3.39 10.49 12.87
CA ALA A 28 2.84 11.73 13.44
C ALA A 28 2.83 12.89 12.44
N GLY A 29 3.91 13.09 11.68
CA GLY A 29 4.01 14.18 10.70
C GLY A 29 3.05 14.07 9.51
N LEU A 30 2.44 12.91 9.26
CA LEU A 30 1.49 12.74 8.16
C LEU A 30 0.03 12.88 8.59
N ARG A 31 -0.28 12.82 9.90
CA ARG A 31 -1.67 12.78 10.39
C ARG A 31 -2.50 14.02 10.05
N ALA A 32 -1.84 15.17 9.86
CA ALA A 32 -2.51 16.40 9.45
C ALA A 32 -2.94 16.41 7.98
N HIS A 33 -2.36 15.56 7.14
CA HIS A 33 -2.52 15.59 5.68
C HIS A 33 -3.09 14.29 5.10
N VAL A 34 -2.90 13.17 5.80
CA VAL A 34 -3.27 11.85 5.34
C VAL A 34 -4.29 11.26 6.30
N ARG A 35 -5.46 10.85 5.79
CA ARG A 35 -6.50 10.19 6.59
C ARG A 35 -6.19 8.72 6.87
N GLY A 36 -5.55 8.04 5.92
CA GLY A 36 -5.16 6.65 6.02
C GLY A 36 -4.08 6.31 5.02
N LEU A 37 -3.24 5.34 5.36
CA LEU A 37 -2.20 4.81 4.48
C LEU A 37 -2.42 3.30 4.37
N LEU A 38 -2.50 2.83 3.13
CA LEU A 38 -2.54 1.41 2.82
C LEU A 38 -1.62 1.09 1.64
N GLY A 39 -1.00 -0.08 1.70
CA GLY A 39 -0.48 -0.77 0.52
C GLY A 39 -1.55 -1.72 -0.01
N TYR A 40 -1.58 -1.88 -1.33
CA TYR A 40 -2.56 -2.72 -2.00
C TYR A 40 -1.90 -3.56 -3.09
N SER A 41 -2.32 -4.81 -3.19
CA SER A 41 -2.02 -5.69 -4.32
C SER A 41 -3.30 -6.39 -4.73
N GLU A 42 -3.57 -6.44 -6.03
CA GLU A 42 -4.74 -7.10 -6.60
C GLU A 42 -4.32 -7.90 -7.82
N ALA A 43 -4.88 -9.11 -7.91
CA ALA A 43 -4.79 -9.96 -9.06
C ALA A 43 -6.21 -10.35 -9.47
N ALA A 44 -6.58 -10.04 -10.70
CA ALA A 44 -7.85 -10.42 -11.32
C ALA A 44 -7.57 -10.99 -12.71
N ALA A 45 -8.22 -12.10 -13.05
CA ALA A 45 -8.05 -12.75 -14.36
C ALA A 45 -8.68 -11.93 -15.51
N LEU A 46 -9.59 -11.02 -15.18
CA LEU A 46 -10.30 -10.14 -16.10
C LEU A 46 -10.27 -8.70 -15.56
N PRO A 47 -10.55 -7.69 -16.39
CA PRO A 47 -10.70 -6.32 -15.91
C PRO A 47 -11.68 -6.23 -14.74
N CYS A 48 -11.25 -5.60 -13.65
CA CYS A 48 -12.03 -5.52 -12.42
C CYS A 48 -13.17 -4.51 -12.56
N LEU A 49 -14.41 -4.95 -12.30
CA LEU A 49 -15.57 -4.05 -12.18
C LEU A 49 -15.75 -3.69 -10.70
N ARG A 50 -15.26 -2.51 -10.31
CA ARG A 50 -15.42 -2.01 -8.93
C ARG A 50 -16.76 -1.33 -8.76
N ARG A 51 -17.64 -1.93 -7.95
CA ARG A 51 -18.92 -1.35 -7.54
C ARG A 51 -18.70 -0.59 -6.24
N GLU A 52 -18.67 0.73 -6.31
CA GLU A 52 -18.47 1.58 -5.13
C GLU A 52 -19.70 2.45 -4.86
N PHE A 53 -19.96 2.73 -3.58
CA PHE A 53 -20.90 3.76 -3.21
C PHE A 53 -20.33 5.14 -3.58
N PRO A 54 -21.19 6.09 -3.97
CA PRO A 54 -20.73 7.45 -4.22
C PRO A 54 -20.10 8.04 -2.95
N LEU A 55 -18.84 8.42 -3.06
CA LEU A 55 -18.08 9.08 -2.00
C LEU A 55 -17.56 10.43 -2.55
N PRO A 56 -17.47 11.49 -1.73
CA PRO A 56 -16.92 12.77 -2.15
C PRO A 56 -15.38 12.70 -2.20
N GLN A 57 -14.84 11.88 -3.11
CA GLN A 57 -13.42 11.64 -3.28
C GLN A 57 -13.05 11.53 -4.77
N VAL A 58 -11.85 12.00 -5.10
CA VAL A 58 -11.25 11.84 -6.43
C VAL A 58 -10.11 10.84 -6.31
N VAL A 59 -10.06 9.85 -7.20
CA VAL A 59 -8.93 8.93 -7.29
C VAL A 59 -7.85 9.58 -8.16
N VAL A 60 -6.67 9.76 -7.60
CA VAL A 60 -5.48 10.22 -8.32
C VAL A 60 -4.45 9.10 -8.32
N ILE A 61 -4.03 8.67 -9.51
CA ILE A 61 -2.94 7.71 -9.69
C ILE A 61 -1.69 8.50 -10.10
N ILE A 62 -0.62 8.36 -9.33
CA ILE A 62 0.68 8.99 -9.62
C ILE A 62 1.67 7.88 -9.97
N GLU A 63 2.21 7.93 -11.18
CA GLU A 63 3.27 7.05 -11.63
C GLU A 63 4.62 7.77 -11.49
N PHE A 64 5.51 7.20 -10.67
CA PHE A 64 6.83 7.78 -10.39
C PHE A 64 7.92 7.37 -11.41
N GLY A 65 7.57 6.59 -12.43
CA GLY A 65 8.51 6.06 -13.42
C GLY A 65 9.41 4.98 -12.81
N PRO A 66 10.74 5.14 -12.78
CA PRO A 66 11.64 4.13 -12.22
C PRO A 66 11.35 3.79 -10.75
N PRO A 67 11.73 2.58 -10.26
CA PRO A 67 11.55 2.21 -8.86
C PRO A 67 12.24 3.21 -7.91
N ILE A 68 11.49 3.65 -6.90
CA ILE A 68 12.01 4.49 -5.81
C ILE A 68 12.97 3.64 -4.98
N ARG A 69 14.22 4.11 -4.84
CA ARG A 69 15.22 3.49 -3.96
C ARG A 69 15.18 4.17 -2.60
N VAL A 70 15.00 3.37 -1.55
CA VAL A 70 15.03 3.86 -0.17
C VAL A 70 16.42 3.59 0.39
N HIS A 71 17.04 4.59 1.02
CA HIS A 71 18.30 4.46 1.73
C HIS A 71 18.07 4.67 3.22
N ASP A 72 18.82 3.95 4.05
CA ASP A 72 18.88 4.22 5.48
C ASP A 72 19.72 5.48 5.76
N GLY A 73 19.72 5.97 7.00
CA GLY A 73 20.37 7.24 7.37
C GLY A 73 21.89 7.25 7.19
N ASP A 74 22.51 6.08 7.04
CA ASP A 74 23.93 5.85 6.74
C ASP A 74 24.22 5.74 5.23
N GLY A 75 23.19 5.88 4.38
CA GLY A 75 23.29 5.75 2.92
C GLY A 75 23.16 4.32 2.40
N THR A 76 23.07 3.32 3.27
CA THR A 76 22.90 1.92 2.90
C THR A 76 21.58 1.72 2.14
N PRO A 77 21.57 1.08 0.95
CA PRO A 77 20.32 0.78 0.26
C PRO A 77 19.45 -0.14 1.11
N ARG A 78 18.24 0.28 1.42
CA ARG A 78 17.27 -0.55 2.12
C ARG A 78 16.73 -1.58 1.15
N ALA A 79 16.97 -2.86 1.45
CA ALA A 79 16.36 -3.95 0.72
C ALA A 79 14.83 -3.90 0.91
N THR A 80 14.11 -3.47 -0.13
CA THR A 80 12.69 -3.76 -0.27
C THR A 80 12.59 -5.10 -0.99
N PRO A 81 12.05 -6.17 -0.38
CA PRO A 81 11.81 -7.40 -1.12
C PRO A 81 10.89 -7.08 -2.30
N ALA A 82 11.43 -7.18 -3.51
CA ALA A 82 10.65 -7.04 -4.72
C ALA A 82 9.61 -8.17 -4.73
N GLY A 83 8.33 -7.81 -4.78
CA GLY A 83 7.24 -8.78 -4.99
C GLY A 83 6.86 -9.65 -3.79
N SER A 84 7.33 -9.38 -2.57
CA SER A 84 6.79 -10.04 -1.38
C SER A 84 6.63 -9.08 -0.21
N TRP A 85 5.38 -8.81 0.16
CA TRP A 85 5.09 -8.29 1.49
C TRP A 85 5.30 -9.45 2.47
N PRO A 86 6.24 -9.36 3.44
CA PRO A 86 6.40 -10.42 4.42
C PRO A 86 5.07 -10.62 5.16
N ALA A 87 4.68 -11.90 5.25
CA ALA A 87 3.40 -12.35 5.80
C ALA A 87 3.14 -11.90 7.23
#